data_AF-A0A926RZM0-F1
#
_entry.id   AF-A0A926RZM0-F1
#
_cell.length_a   1.000
_cell.length_b   1.000
_cell.length_c   1.000
_cell.angle_alpha   90.00
_cell.angle_beta   90.00
_cell.angle_gamma   90.00
#
_symmetry.space_group_name_H-M   'P 1'
#
loop_
_entity.id
_entity.type
_entity.pdbx_description
1 polymer ?
#
loop_
_entity_poly.entity_id
_entity_poly.type
_entity_poly.pdbx_seq_one_letter_code
_entity_poly.pdbx_strand_id
1 'polypeptide(L)'
;MIEKPDISILDEEFLKDLQKKEEHEDLRLKLLKKLLEDHIQVNFKRNSPKEKEMRELLEKTLKDYHNRIIQAADVVGMMADTI
;
A
#
# COMPACT_ATOMS: atom_id res chain seq x y z
N MET A 1 -6.74 23.43 6.78
CA MET A 1 -6.00 22.70 5.73
C MET A 1 -5.83 21.29 6.27
N ILE A 2 -6.51 20.31 5.67
CA ILE A 2 -6.31 18.91 6.05
C ILE A 2 -4.98 18.54 5.42
N GLU A 3 -3.95 18.39 6.25
CA GLU A 3 -2.66 17.85 5.83
C GLU A 3 -2.96 16.51 5.17
N LYS A 4 -2.79 16.45 3.84
CA LYS A 4 -2.82 15.18 3.12
C LYS A 4 -1.82 14.28 3.85
N PRO A 5 -2.21 13.10 4.35
CA PRO A 5 -1.25 12.19 4.94
C PRO A 5 -0.19 11.94 3.88
N ASP A 6 1.01 12.43 4.17
CA ASP A 6 2.11 12.43 3.23
C ASP A 6 2.54 10.97 3.08
N ILE A 7 2.11 10.32 2.00
CA ILE A 7 2.55 8.96 1.63
C ILE A 7 4.01 9.00 1.13
N SER A 8 4.74 10.08 1.41
CA SER A 8 6.18 10.31 1.23
C SER A 8 7.07 9.43 2.14
N ILE A 9 6.57 8.24 2.51
CA ILE A 9 7.35 7.12 3.06
C ILE A 9 7.42 5.95 2.04
N LEU A 10 6.59 5.99 0.99
CA LEU A 10 6.62 5.11 -0.17
C LEU A 10 7.43 5.74 -1.31
N ASP A 11 8.57 6.30 -0.95
CA ASP A 11 9.52 6.95 -1.83
C ASP A 11 9.94 5.95 -2.92
N GLU A 12 10.25 6.43 -4.12
CA GLU A 12 10.74 5.56 -5.19
C GLU A 12 11.93 4.68 -4.76
N GLU A 13 12.72 5.16 -3.81
CA GLU A 13 13.84 4.44 -3.24
C GLU A 13 13.38 3.23 -2.40
N PHE A 14 12.31 3.37 -1.61
CA PHE A 14 11.67 2.26 -0.90
C PHE A 14 11.08 1.24 -1.87
N LEU A 15 10.45 1.70 -2.96
CA LEU A 15 9.92 0.82 -4.02
C LEU A 15 11.02 0.10 -4.78
N LYS A 16 12.14 0.78 -5.05
CA LYS A 16 13.33 0.19 -5.67
C LYS A 16 14.01 -0.82 -4.74
N ASP A 17 14.08 -0.57 -3.45
CA ASP A 17 14.66 -1.52 -2.48
C ASP A 17 13.74 -2.73 -2.24
N LEU A 18 12.41 -2.51 -2.30
CA LEU A 18 11.40 -3.58 -2.35
C LEU A 18 11.62 -4.53 -3.53
N GLN A 19 11.94 -3.99 -4.71
CA GLN A 19 12.21 -4.75 -5.93
C GLN A 19 13.59 -5.44 -5.95
N LYS A 20 14.58 -4.95 -5.19
CA LYS A 20 16.00 -5.36 -5.36
C LYS A 20 16.50 -6.43 -4.39
N LYS A 21 15.92 -6.61 -3.20
CA LYS A 21 16.53 -7.45 -2.14
C LYS A 21 15.60 -8.55 -1.61
N GLU A 22 15.76 -9.80 -2.05
CA GLU A 22 14.95 -10.94 -1.57
C GLU A 22 15.09 -11.21 -0.05
N GLU A 23 16.17 -10.77 0.58
CA GLU A 23 16.56 -11.13 1.96
C GLU A 23 15.56 -10.68 3.06
N HIS A 24 14.76 -9.64 2.81
CA HIS A 24 13.79 -9.08 3.76
C HIS A 24 12.42 -8.76 3.14
N GLU A 25 12.02 -9.51 2.12
CA GLU A 25 10.74 -9.31 1.40
C GLU A 25 9.53 -9.28 2.36
N ASP A 26 9.46 -10.21 3.31
CA ASP A 26 8.38 -10.29 4.30
C ASP A 26 8.27 -9.07 5.21
N LEU A 27 9.41 -8.47 5.58
CA LEU A 27 9.44 -7.32 6.49
C LEU A 27 8.94 -6.06 5.78
N ARG A 28 9.40 -5.84 4.54
CA ARG A 28 8.98 -4.70 3.73
C ARG A 28 7.51 -4.80 3.33
N LEU A 29 7.03 -6.00 3.04
CA LEU A 29 5.62 -6.25 2.75
C LEU A 29 4.73 -5.96 3.97
N LYS A 30 5.15 -6.38 5.17
CA LYS A 30 4.46 -6.05 6.43
C LYS A 30 4.42 -4.55 6.68
N LEU A 31 5.50 -3.83 6.41
CA LEU A 31 5.55 -2.37 6.53
C LEU A 31 4.61 -1.69 5.54
N LEU A 32 4.67 -2.08 4.26
CA LEU A 32 3.77 -1.56 3.21
C LEU A 32 2.31 -1.79 3.57
N LYS A 33 1.96 -3.00 4.00
CA LYS A 33 0.62 -3.34 4.47
C LYS A 33 0.17 -2.41 5.60
N LYS A 34 1.01 -2.25 6.63
CA LYS A 34 0.68 -1.42 7.80
C LYS A 34 0.46 0.04 7.41
N LEU A 35 1.32 0.60 6.57
CA LEU A 35 1.20 1.98 6.10
C LEU A 35 -0.11 2.23 5.33
N LEU A 36 -0.45 1.32 4.43
CA LEU A 36 -1.68 1.42 3.65
C LEU A 36 -2.91 1.19 4.54
N GLU A 37 -2.87 0.27 5.51
CA GLU A 37 -3.93 0.09 6.50
C GLU A 37 -4.15 1.35 7.36
N ASP A 38 -3.08 1.98 7.84
CA ASP A 38 -3.16 3.21 8.62
C ASP A 38 -3.77 4.35 7.79
N HIS A 39 -3.37 4.48 6.52
CA HIS A 39 -3.96 5.44 5.58
C HIS A 39 -5.47 5.18 5.37
N ILE A 40 -5.89 3.92 5.25
CA ILE A 40 -7.30 3.57 5.15
C ILE A 40 -8.07 3.99 6.41
N GLN A 41 -7.51 3.74 7.59
CA GLN A 41 -8.16 4.10 8.85
C GLN A 41 -8.29 5.61 9.05
N VAL A 42 -7.32 6.39 8.56
CA VAL A 42 -7.34 7.86 8.65
C VAL A 42 -8.35 8.48 7.67
N ASN A 43 -8.41 7.96 6.44
CA ASN A 43 -9.23 8.58 5.39
C ASN A 43 -10.67 8.04 5.30
N PHE A 44 -10.91 6.82 5.78
CA PHE A 44 -12.24 6.19 5.71
C PHE A 44 -12.88 6.06 7.08
N LYS A 45 -14.20 6.35 7.13
CA LYS A 45 -14.98 6.14 8.35
C LYS A 45 -15.06 4.64 8.67
N ARG A 46 -14.85 4.29 9.93
CA ARG A 46 -14.93 2.91 10.44
C ARG A 46 -16.24 2.22 10.05
N ASN A 47 -16.14 1.00 9.53
CA ASN A 47 -17.20 0.16 8.99
C ASN A 47 -17.94 0.72 7.77
N SER A 48 -17.41 1.75 7.11
CA SER A 48 -18.03 2.24 5.88
C SER A 48 -17.84 1.22 4.73
N PRO A 49 -18.78 1.16 3.76
CA PRO A 49 -18.61 0.34 2.56
C PRO A 49 -17.28 0.64 1.84
N LYS A 50 -16.92 1.93 1.73
CA LYS A 50 -15.66 2.37 1.13
C LYS A 50 -14.42 1.87 1.86
N GLU A 51 -14.45 1.81 3.21
CA GLU A 51 -13.34 1.22 3.97
C GLU A 51 -13.14 -0.26 3.60
N LYS A 52 -14.24 -1.01 3.49
CA LYS A 52 -14.20 -2.43 3.14
C LYS A 52 -13.66 -2.64 1.72
N GLU A 53 -14.18 -1.90 0.76
CA GLU A 53 -13.71 -1.93 -0.64
C GLU A 53 -12.21 -1.62 -0.72
N MET A 54 -11.73 -0.61 0.02
CA MET A 54 -10.32 -0.25 0.01
C MET A 54 -9.43 -1.31 0.69
N ARG A 55 -9.92 -1.96 1.75
CA ARG A 55 -9.23 -3.09 2.39
C ARG A 55 -9.14 -4.30 1.46
N GLU A 56 -10.22 -4.62 0.75
CA GLU A 56 -10.24 -5.71 -0.24
C GLU A 56 -9.26 -5.43 -1.40
N LEU A 57 -9.23 -4.19 -1.90
CA LEU A 57 -8.26 -3.77 -2.91
C LEU A 57 -6.82 -3.91 -2.40
N LEU A 58 -6.54 -3.47 -1.16
CA LEU A 58 -5.23 -3.61 -0.54
C LEU A 58 -4.78 -5.07 -0.47
N GLU A 59 -5.63 -5.98 0.02
CA GLU A 59 -5.31 -7.39 0.12
C GLU A 59 -5.04 -8.02 -1.26
N LYS A 60 -5.86 -7.68 -2.26
CA LYS A 60 -5.66 -8.15 -3.64
C LYS A 60 -4.32 -7.68 -4.20
N THR A 61 -4.03 -6.39 -4.05
CA THR A 61 -2.81 -5.77 -4.56
C THR A 61 -1.55 -6.34 -3.89
N LEU A 62 -1.58 -6.56 -2.57
CA LEU A 62 -0.48 -7.21 -1.86
C LEU A 62 -0.27 -8.66 -2.30
N LYS A 63 -1.36 -9.40 -2.56
CA LYS A 63 -1.29 -10.77 -3.07
C LYS A 63 -0.71 -10.81 -4.48
N ASP A 64 -1.14 -9.90 -5.35
CA ASP A 64 -0.62 -9.81 -6.72
C ASP A 64 0.88 -9.43 -6.71
N TYR A 65 1.31 -8.56 -5.78
CA TYR A 65 2.73 -8.23 -5.59
C TYR A 65 3.55 -9.45 -5.10
N HIS A 66 3.06 -10.17 -4.09
CA HIS A 66 3.73 -11.36 -3.56
C HIS A 66 3.89 -12.46 -4.61
N ASN A 67 2.90 -12.60 -5.49
CA ASN A 67 2.96 -13.53 -6.63
C ASN A 67 3.84 -13.02 -7.79
N ARG A 68 4.52 -11.87 -7.63
CA ARG A 68 5.29 -11.16 -8.67
C ARG A 68 4.47 -10.85 -9.92
N ILE A 69 3.14 -10.74 -9.78
CA ILE A 69 2.21 -10.42 -10.87
C ILE A 69 2.26 -8.92 -11.18
N ILE A 70 2.49 -8.09 -10.15
CA ILE A 70 2.60 -6.64 -10.26
C ILE A 70 3.85 -6.13 -9.53
N GLN A 71 4.36 -4.98 -9.94
CA GLN A 71 5.51 -4.34 -9.31
C GLN A 71 5.07 -3.40 -8.17
N ALA A 72 6.01 -3.02 -7.31
CA ALA A 72 5.75 -2.07 -6.24
C ALA A 72 5.22 -0.73 -6.77
N ALA A 73 5.64 -0.31 -7.96
CA ALA A 73 5.12 0.87 -8.64
C ALA A 73 3.62 0.75 -8.98
N ASP A 74 3.18 -0.42 -9.44
CA ASP A 74 1.78 -0.69 -9.76
C ASP A 74 0.92 -0.68 -8.49
N VAL A 75 1.43 -1.22 -7.38
CA VAL A 75 0.77 -1.19 -6.07
C VAL A 75 0.48 0.26 -5.65
N VAL A 76 1.48 1.13 -5.74
CA VAL A 76 1.33 2.55 -5.39
C VAL A 76 0.37 3.25 -6.34
N GLY A 77 0.44 2.99 -7.65
CA GLY A 77 -0.48 3.55 -8.64
C GLY A 77 -1.94 3.17 -8.35
N MET A 78 -2.22 1.89 -8.11
CA MET A 78 -3.58 1.42 -7.80
C MET A 78 -4.14 2.06 -6.53
N MET A 79 -3.30 2.23 -5.50
CA MET A 79 -3.73 2.89 -4.27
C MET A 79 -3.93 4.40 -4.50
N ALA A 80 -3.02 5.08 -5.20
CA ALA A 80 -3.10 6.51 -5.46
C ALA A 80 -4.31 6.91 -6.32
N ASP A 81 -4.69 6.09 -7.29
CA ASP A 81 -5.86 6.34 -8.16
C ASP A 81 -7.20 6.16 -7.43
N THR A 82 -7.22 5.44 -6.30
CA THR A 82 -8.46 5.12 -5.56
C THR A 82 -8.72 6.09 -4.40
N ILE A 83 -7.75 6.94 -4.05
CA ILE A 83 -7.81 7.90 -2.92
C ILE A 83 -8.34 9.27 -3.37
#